data_AF-A0A1Z8M0Y8-F1
#
_entry.id   AF-A0A1Z8M0Y8-F1
#
_cell.length_a   1.000
_cell.length_b   1.000
_cell.length_c   1.000
_cell.angle_alpha   90.00
_cell.angle_beta   90.00
_cell.angle_gamma   90.00
#
_symmetry.space_group_name_H-M   'P 1'
#
loop_
_entity.id
_entity.type
_entity.pdbx_description
1 polymer ?
#
loop_
_entity_poly.entity_id
_entity_poly.type
_entity_poly.pdbx_seq_one_letter_code
_entity_poly.pdbx_strand_id
1 'polypeptide(L)'
;MSPFLGLNGFAPSAQADQVGGSSLVGWYQQPVMMSTSSVVKAIAKYFGKQGAEEAAEYAAKKGTAEMAERVSQAALRQGGKEATEQVASLVSKHGPDALKALDNVADLKPVLAALDDVPADQVAAALTRLGSGAAGRELAETIAKTGSAALKAELKHPGVGGLLATKLGSEGAELATKLTSDQAIALARHGDDLVKLTASQRQGVLSLVKNDGQRMAAFMGRFVQQNPGKTLFTVAATTVILAEPERILGGGTIAYDADGNPVLLETTGLADRTLNLGADAVGQVTDRFLQPLFYVAMVFLVVFASAWMLMKLWHIHRRQSQLTQQALQSSAVVDAVSAKKKSADDSEAA
;
A
#
# COMPACT_ATOMS: atom_id res chain seq x y z
N MET A 1 49.33 15.89 -13.16
CA MET A 1 49.77 16.46 -11.86
C MET A 1 48.51 16.95 -11.16
N SER A 2 47.98 16.41 -10.07
CA SER A 2 48.48 15.53 -9.02
C SER A 2 47.30 14.70 -8.46
N PRO A 3 47.52 13.50 -7.89
CA PRO A 3 46.49 12.69 -7.24
C PRO A 3 46.45 12.97 -5.73
N PHE A 4 45.27 12.94 -5.10
CA PHE A 4 45.15 12.94 -3.64
C PHE A 4 44.48 11.64 -3.19
N LEU A 5 45.33 10.71 -2.77
CA LEU A 5 45.02 9.54 -1.95
C LEU A 5 44.93 10.00 -0.49
N GLY A 6 43.83 9.67 0.18
CA GLY A 6 43.63 9.91 1.60
C GLY A 6 43.09 8.68 2.30
N LEU A 7 43.96 7.69 2.49
CA LEU A 7 43.80 6.58 3.43
C LEU A 7 43.83 7.13 4.86
N ASN A 8 42.77 6.92 5.65
CA ASN A 8 42.85 7.00 7.10
C ASN A 8 42.36 5.68 7.70
N GLY A 9 43.32 4.85 8.06
CA GLY A 9 43.13 3.72 8.96
C GLY A 9 43.03 4.22 10.40
N PHE A 10 42.05 3.69 11.14
CA PHE A 10 41.94 3.90 12.58
C PHE A 10 41.53 2.60 13.26
N ALA A 11 42.52 1.96 13.88
CA ALA A 11 42.41 0.94 14.91
C ALA A 11 43.78 0.85 15.61
N PRO A 12 43.93 0.25 16.79
CA PRO A 12 43.07 0.25 17.99
C PRO A 12 43.87 0.71 19.23
N SER A 13 43.21 1.10 20.32
CA SER A 13 43.87 1.18 21.64
C SER A 13 43.11 0.34 22.64
N ALA A 14 43.67 -0.84 22.90
CA ALA A 14 43.34 -1.69 24.02
C ALA A 14 43.77 -0.99 25.31
N GLN A 15 42.83 -0.80 26.24
CA GLN A 15 43.12 -0.40 27.61
C GLN A 15 42.63 -1.51 28.53
N ALA A 16 43.59 -2.33 28.93
CA ALA A 16 43.48 -3.24 30.06
C ALA A 16 43.86 -2.46 31.32
N ASP A 17 42.99 -2.50 32.33
CA ASP A 17 43.29 -2.55 33.77
C ASP A 17 42.11 -1.94 34.55
N GLN A 18 41.40 -2.76 35.31
CA GLN A 18 41.60 -2.81 36.76
C GLN A 18 40.68 -3.85 37.40
N VAL A 19 41.35 -4.88 37.91
CA VAL A 19 40.87 -5.80 38.94
C VAL A 19 40.67 -5.00 40.23
N GLY A 20 39.43 -4.89 40.68
CA GLY A 20 39.07 -4.26 41.95
C GLY A 20 37.84 -4.93 42.54
N GLY A 21 38.06 -5.94 43.38
CA GLY A 21 37.00 -6.64 44.07
C GLY A 21 36.15 -5.71 44.94
N SER A 22 34.83 -5.92 44.92
CA SER A 22 33.95 -5.40 45.94
C SER A 22 32.75 -6.31 46.13
N SER A 23 32.75 -6.97 47.27
CA SER A 23 31.61 -7.44 48.06
C SER A 23 30.41 -8.05 47.33
N LEU A 24 30.39 -9.37 47.37
CA LEU A 24 29.20 -10.21 47.46
C LEU A 24 28.26 -9.70 48.58
N VAL A 25 27.41 -8.71 48.26
CA VAL A 25 26.16 -8.48 48.99
C VAL A 25 25.06 -8.93 48.06
N GLY A 26 24.78 -10.23 48.13
CA GLY A 26 23.59 -10.83 47.55
C GLY A 26 22.37 -10.29 48.28
N TRP A 27 21.89 -9.13 47.84
CA TRP A 27 20.53 -8.70 48.11
C TRP A 27 19.63 -9.76 47.49
N TYR A 28 19.07 -10.62 48.34
CA TYR A 28 17.86 -11.35 48.03
C TYR A 28 16.80 -10.32 47.70
N GLN A 29 16.74 -9.94 46.43
CA GLN A 29 15.65 -9.19 45.86
C GLN A 29 14.44 -10.13 45.96
N GLN A 30 13.74 -10.04 47.09
CA GLN A 30 12.51 -10.78 47.28
C GLN A 30 11.63 -10.46 46.06
N PRO A 31 11.12 -11.49 45.35
CA PRO A 31 10.23 -11.27 44.24
C PRO A 31 9.01 -10.54 44.80
N VAL A 32 8.93 -9.24 44.53
CA VAL A 32 7.81 -8.42 44.94
C VAL A 32 6.61 -8.92 44.14
N MET A 33 5.83 -9.81 44.74
CA MET A 33 4.59 -10.41 44.20
C MET A 33 3.45 -9.38 44.05
N MET A 34 3.78 -8.11 43.74
CA MET A 34 2.84 -7.01 43.62
C MET A 34 2.82 -6.54 42.17
N SER A 35 1.88 -7.05 41.38
CA SER A 35 1.55 -6.43 40.09
C SER A 35 0.18 -6.81 39.54
N THR A 36 -0.31 -8.03 39.78
CA THR A 36 -1.61 -8.49 39.27
C THR A 36 -2.81 -7.83 39.95
N SER A 37 -2.63 -7.33 41.18
CA SER A 37 -3.73 -6.72 41.96
C SER A 37 -4.25 -5.40 41.38
N SER A 38 -3.46 -4.69 40.58
CA SER A 38 -3.83 -3.35 40.06
C SER A 38 -4.94 -3.43 39.01
N VAL A 39 -4.81 -4.32 38.02
CA VAL A 39 -5.82 -4.55 36.98
C VAL A 39 -7.10 -5.12 37.59
N VAL A 40 -6.99 -6.09 38.50
CA VAL A 40 -8.14 -6.65 39.23
C VAL A 40 -8.87 -5.58 40.03
N LYS A 41 -8.13 -4.70 40.72
CA LYS A 41 -8.72 -3.58 41.48
C LYS A 41 -9.37 -2.55 40.56
N ALA A 42 -8.81 -2.30 39.38
CA ALA A 42 -9.40 -1.41 38.39
C ALA A 42 -10.72 -1.96 37.83
N ILE A 43 -10.77 -3.27 37.55
CA ILE A 43 -11.99 -3.98 37.15
C ILE A 43 -13.03 -3.87 38.27
N ALA A 44 -12.66 -4.19 39.51
CA ALA A 44 -13.56 -4.06 40.67
C ALA A 44 -14.07 -2.62 40.86
N LYS A 45 -13.22 -1.61 40.62
CA LYS A 45 -13.60 -0.19 40.69
C LYS A 45 -14.55 0.23 39.57
N TYR A 46 -14.39 -0.31 38.36
CA TYR A 46 -15.31 -0.06 37.25
C TYR A 46 -16.71 -0.60 37.59
N PHE A 47 -16.79 -1.86 38.00
CA PHE A 47 -18.05 -2.50 38.36
C PHE A 47 -18.70 -1.91 39.62
N GLY A 48 -17.90 -1.48 40.59
CA GLY A 48 -18.42 -0.75 41.76
C GLY A 48 -19.13 0.56 41.41
N LYS A 49 -18.85 1.16 40.24
CA LYS A 49 -19.55 2.35 39.75
C LYS A 49 -20.78 2.05 38.90
N GLN A 50 -20.81 0.94 38.16
CA GLN A 50 -21.93 0.60 37.26
C GLN A 50 -23.02 -0.29 37.89
N GLY A 51 -22.77 -0.85 39.08
CA GLY A 51 -23.77 -1.58 39.86
C GLY A 51 -23.43 -3.06 40.01
N ALA A 52 -23.88 -3.66 41.12
CA ALA A 52 -23.53 -5.04 41.48
C ALA A 52 -24.08 -6.11 40.51
N GLU A 53 -25.12 -5.79 39.74
CA GLU A 53 -25.78 -6.73 38.83
C GLU A 53 -24.94 -7.02 37.58
N GLU A 54 -24.42 -5.99 36.90
CA GLU A 54 -23.50 -6.15 35.77
C GLU A 54 -22.19 -6.82 36.19
N ALA A 55 -21.72 -6.54 37.42
CA ALA A 55 -20.54 -7.15 38.00
C ALA A 55 -20.71 -8.67 38.17
N ALA A 56 -21.88 -9.11 38.65
CA ALA A 56 -22.18 -10.52 38.85
C ALA A 56 -22.27 -11.27 37.52
N GLU A 57 -22.89 -10.67 36.50
CA GLU A 57 -22.96 -11.27 35.16
C GLU A 57 -21.56 -11.37 34.51
N TYR A 58 -20.73 -10.34 34.68
CA TYR A 58 -19.36 -10.35 34.17
C TYR A 58 -18.43 -11.32 34.90
N ALA A 59 -18.58 -11.44 36.22
CA ALA A 59 -17.85 -12.42 37.02
C ALA A 59 -18.29 -13.86 36.69
N ALA A 60 -19.57 -14.06 36.34
CA ALA A 60 -20.08 -15.37 35.91
C ALA A 60 -19.50 -15.80 34.55
N LYS A 61 -19.14 -14.86 33.67
CA LYS A 61 -18.43 -15.14 32.42
C LYS A 61 -16.96 -15.47 32.72
N LYS A 62 -16.67 -16.76 32.98
CA LYS A 62 -15.32 -17.31 33.27
C LYS A 62 -14.17 -16.73 32.44
N GLY A 63 -14.40 -16.34 31.19
CA GLY A 63 -13.35 -15.79 30.33
C GLY A 63 -12.80 -14.41 30.75
N THR A 64 -13.49 -13.63 31.57
CA THR A 64 -13.10 -12.24 31.89
C THR A 64 -11.92 -12.18 32.84
N ALA A 65 -11.89 -13.05 33.86
CA ALA A 65 -10.78 -13.18 34.79
C ALA A 65 -9.50 -13.69 34.08
N GLU A 66 -9.64 -14.69 33.22
CA GLU A 66 -8.52 -15.24 32.45
C GLU A 66 -7.95 -14.20 31.48
N MET A 67 -8.80 -13.45 30.75
CA MET A 67 -8.33 -12.35 29.90
C MET A 67 -7.64 -11.25 30.71
N ALA A 68 -8.16 -10.90 31.90
CA ALA A 68 -7.56 -9.89 32.75
C ALA A 68 -6.16 -10.31 33.21
N GLU A 69 -6.02 -11.58 33.59
CA GLU A 69 -4.73 -12.14 33.97
C GLU A 69 -3.75 -12.12 32.79
N ARG A 70 -4.16 -12.59 31.61
CA ARG A 70 -3.32 -12.59 30.40
C ARG A 70 -2.85 -11.19 30.02
N VAL A 71 -3.76 -10.22 29.97
CA VAL A 71 -3.42 -8.82 29.64
C VAL A 71 -2.51 -8.22 30.70
N SER A 72 -2.76 -8.48 31.98
CA SER A 72 -1.91 -7.97 33.06
C SER A 72 -0.49 -8.56 33.02
N GLN A 73 -0.36 -9.86 32.73
CA GLN A 73 0.92 -10.53 32.58
C GLN A 73 1.65 -10.03 31.32
N ALA A 74 0.95 -9.85 30.21
CA ALA A 74 1.52 -9.29 28.98
C ALA A 74 2.02 -7.85 29.21
N ALA A 75 1.23 -7.01 29.87
CA ALA A 75 1.60 -5.64 30.20
C ALA A 75 2.84 -5.59 31.10
N LEU A 76 2.88 -6.41 32.14
CA LEU A 76 4.02 -6.51 33.04
C LEU A 76 5.29 -6.97 32.31
N ARG A 77 5.19 -7.95 31.41
CA ARG A 77 6.33 -8.48 30.66
C ARG A 77 6.86 -7.49 29.62
N GLN A 78 5.99 -6.75 28.95
CA GLN A 78 6.37 -5.90 27.82
C GLN A 78 6.72 -4.45 28.22
N GLY A 79 6.06 -3.90 29.23
CA GLY A 79 6.23 -2.50 29.65
C GLY A 79 6.31 -2.28 31.16
N GLY A 80 6.41 -3.36 31.95
CA GLY A 80 6.56 -3.27 33.40
C GLY A 80 5.34 -2.66 34.11
N LYS A 81 5.63 -1.90 35.17
CA LYS A 81 4.59 -1.29 36.01
C LYS A 81 3.81 -0.20 35.27
N GLU A 82 4.48 0.61 34.44
CA GLU A 82 3.86 1.72 33.71
C GLU A 82 2.79 1.22 32.73
N ALA A 83 3.10 0.22 31.91
CA ALA A 83 2.11 -0.38 31.01
C ALA A 83 0.94 -1.02 31.77
N THR A 84 1.21 -1.63 32.93
CA THR A 84 0.16 -2.23 33.78
C THR A 84 -0.78 -1.16 34.34
N GLU A 85 -0.26 -0.01 34.75
CA GLU A 85 -1.04 1.14 35.23
C GLU A 85 -1.87 1.77 34.09
N GLN A 86 -1.32 1.90 32.88
CA GLN A 86 -2.05 2.37 31.71
C GLN A 86 -3.20 1.43 31.34
N VAL A 87 -2.95 0.12 31.31
CA VAL A 87 -3.99 -0.90 31.10
C VAL A 87 -5.07 -0.80 32.18
N ALA A 88 -4.69 -0.71 33.45
CA ALA A 88 -5.63 -0.57 34.56
C ALA A 88 -6.47 0.72 34.42
N SER A 89 -5.85 1.82 34.01
CA SER A 89 -6.52 3.09 33.74
C SER A 89 -7.56 2.96 32.62
N LEU A 90 -7.18 2.37 31.47
CA LEU A 90 -8.07 2.14 30.33
C LEU A 90 -9.25 1.23 30.70
N VAL A 91 -8.98 0.11 31.37
CA VAL A 91 -10.02 -0.82 31.83
C VAL A 91 -10.93 -0.17 32.87
N SER A 92 -10.42 0.70 33.74
CA SER A 92 -11.24 1.43 34.71
C SER A 92 -12.15 2.50 34.09
N LYS A 93 -11.87 2.94 32.85
CA LYS A 93 -12.62 3.98 32.14
C LYS A 93 -13.59 3.39 31.11
N HIS A 94 -13.13 2.41 30.35
CA HIS A 94 -13.87 1.82 29.21
C HIS A 94 -14.33 0.38 29.49
N GLY A 95 -14.02 -0.15 30.67
CA GLY A 95 -14.54 -1.42 31.14
C GLY A 95 -13.99 -2.63 30.35
N PRO A 96 -14.83 -3.65 30.13
CA PRO A 96 -14.41 -4.93 29.56
C PRO A 96 -14.05 -4.85 28.07
N ASP A 97 -14.54 -3.86 27.34
CA ASP A 97 -14.19 -3.66 25.93
C ASP A 97 -12.70 -3.31 25.77
N ALA A 98 -12.14 -2.54 26.70
CA ALA A 98 -10.70 -2.29 26.74
C ALA A 98 -9.90 -3.56 26.93
N LEU A 99 -10.38 -4.43 27.82
CA LEU A 99 -9.71 -5.68 28.16
C LEU A 99 -9.73 -6.65 26.99
N LYS A 100 -10.87 -6.77 26.30
CA LYS A 100 -11.00 -7.55 25.06
C LYS A 100 -10.12 -7.00 23.95
N ALA A 101 -10.03 -5.67 23.81
CA ALA A 101 -9.16 -5.02 22.84
C ALA A 101 -7.68 -5.35 23.10
N LEU A 102 -7.24 -5.24 24.34
CA LEU A 102 -5.84 -5.44 24.73
C LEU A 102 -5.44 -6.92 24.74
N ASP A 103 -6.34 -7.86 25.06
CA ASP A 103 -6.08 -9.31 24.96
C ASP A 103 -5.86 -9.77 23.51
N ASN A 104 -6.35 -8.98 22.55
CA ASN A 104 -6.21 -9.26 21.13
C ASN A 104 -4.85 -8.79 20.55
N VAL A 105 -4.06 -8.06 21.32
CA VAL A 105 -2.82 -7.40 20.87
C VAL A 105 -1.59 -8.25 21.21
N ALA A 106 -0.71 -8.47 20.24
CA ALA A 106 0.54 -9.20 20.47
C ALA A 106 1.60 -8.35 21.21
N ASP A 107 1.72 -7.07 20.86
CA ASP A 107 2.62 -6.10 21.50
C ASP A 107 1.83 -4.88 22.01
N LEU A 108 1.64 -4.83 23.33
CA LEU A 108 0.84 -3.81 24.01
C LEU A 108 1.52 -2.45 23.98
N LYS A 109 2.85 -2.38 24.03
CA LYS A 109 3.56 -1.11 24.20
C LYS A 109 3.27 -0.10 23.07
N PRO A 110 3.40 -0.44 21.77
CA PRO A 110 3.09 0.50 20.69
C PRO A 110 1.59 0.80 20.61
N VAL A 111 0.72 -0.13 21.00
CA VAL A 111 -0.74 0.10 21.01
C VAL A 111 -1.14 1.06 22.13
N LEU A 112 -0.56 0.93 23.32
CA LEU A 112 -0.80 1.85 24.43
C LEU A 112 -0.32 3.27 24.08
N ALA A 113 0.89 3.40 23.53
CA ALA A 113 1.39 4.68 23.04
C ALA A 113 0.49 5.28 21.94
N ALA A 114 -0.02 4.44 21.04
CA ALA A 114 -0.96 4.89 20.01
C ALA A 114 -2.31 5.34 20.57
N LEU A 115 -2.79 4.71 21.65
CA LEU A 115 -4.03 5.11 22.33
C LEU A 115 -3.87 6.42 23.09
N ASP A 116 -2.70 6.69 23.68
CA ASP A 116 -2.40 7.94 24.37
C ASP A 116 -2.35 9.15 23.40
N ASP A 117 -1.99 8.90 22.14
CA ASP A 117 -1.96 9.91 21.06
C ASP A 117 -3.35 10.25 20.49
N VAL A 118 -4.39 9.49 20.85
CA VAL A 118 -5.77 9.64 20.33
C VAL A 118 -6.60 10.51 21.30
N PRO A 119 -7.44 11.42 20.78
CA PRO A 119 -8.35 12.21 21.62
C PRO A 119 -9.22 11.33 22.54
N ALA A 120 -9.41 11.74 23.79
CA ALA A 120 -10.07 10.93 24.82
C ALA A 120 -11.52 10.51 24.45
N ASP A 121 -12.21 11.30 23.63
CA ASP A 121 -13.54 11.02 23.08
C ASP A 121 -13.54 9.88 22.05
N GLN A 122 -12.40 9.60 21.42
CA GLN A 122 -12.24 8.58 20.38
C GLN A 122 -11.63 7.27 20.88
N VAL A 123 -11.09 7.24 22.11
CA VAL A 123 -10.45 6.04 22.69
C VAL A 123 -11.43 4.87 22.77
N ALA A 124 -12.70 5.11 23.13
CA ALA A 124 -13.71 4.06 23.17
C ALA A 124 -13.90 3.38 21.80
N ALA A 125 -14.03 4.18 20.73
CA ALA A 125 -14.16 3.68 19.37
C ALA A 125 -12.90 2.92 18.91
N ALA A 126 -11.71 3.39 19.30
CA ALA A 126 -10.44 2.73 19.03
C ALA A 126 -10.38 1.34 19.68
N LEU A 127 -10.78 1.23 20.94
CA LEU A 127 -10.83 -0.04 21.67
C LEU A 127 -11.83 -1.01 21.05
N THR A 128 -13.03 -0.54 20.67
CA THR A 128 -14.01 -1.39 19.95
C THR A 128 -13.43 -1.96 18.66
N ARG A 129 -12.65 -1.17 17.91
CA ARG A 129 -11.97 -1.61 16.68
C ARG A 129 -10.85 -2.60 16.95
N LEU A 130 -10.00 -2.35 17.94
CA LEU A 130 -8.96 -3.29 18.36
C LEU A 130 -9.53 -4.62 18.86
N GLY A 131 -10.72 -4.59 19.49
CA GLY A 131 -11.45 -5.76 19.96
C GLY A 131 -12.24 -6.53 18.90
N SER A 132 -12.19 -6.13 17.61
CA SER A 132 -13.02 -6.72 16.54
C SER A 132 -12.48 -8.03 15.95
N GLY A 133 -11.93 -8.91 16.79
CA GLY A 133 -11.42 -10.22 16.38
C GLY A 133 -10.22 -10.13 15.44
N ALA A 134 -10.24 -10.88 14.33
CA ALA A 134 -9.11 -10.95 13.39
C ALA A 134 -8.71 -9.57 12.82
N ALA A 135 -9.68 -8.75 12.41
CA ALA A 135 -9.42 -7.40 11.89
C ALA A 135 -8.75 -6.50 12.95
N GLY A 136 -9.13 -6.66 14.22
CA GLY A 136 -8.51 -5.94 15.33
C GLY A 136 -7.05 -6.35 15.57
N ARG A 137 -6.71 -7.63 15.33
CA ARG A 137 -5.32 -8.12 15.38
C ARG A 137 -4.47 -7.53 14.27
N GLU A 138 -4.98 -7.56 13.03
CA GLU A 138 -4.29 -6.97 11.88
C GLU A 138 -4.06 -5.46 12.07
N LEU A 139 -5.04 -4.76 12.66
CA LEU A 139 -4.90 -3.37 13.03
C LEU A 139 -3.82 -3.18 14.10
N ALA A 140 -3.80 -4.00 15.16
CA ALA A 140 -2.79 -3.94 16.20
C ALA A 140 -1.37 -4.17 15.66
N GLU A 141 -1.19 -5.16 14.77
CA GLU A 141 0.09 -5.40 14.08
C GLU A 141 0.50 -4.21 13.20
N THR A 142 -0.47 -3.59 12.53
CA THR A 142 -0.22 -2.41 11.71
C THR A 142 0.17 -1.21 12.57
N ILE A 143 -0.45 -1.03 13.74
CA ILE A 143 -0.07 -0.01 14.73
C ILE A 143 1.33 -0.28 15.28
N ALA A 144 1.70 -1.53 15.56
CA ALA A 144 3.05 -1.86 16.00
C ALA A 144 4.13 -1.46 14.97
N LYS A 145 3.81 -1.55 13.67
CA LYS A 145 4.72 -1.17 12.58
C LYS A 145 4.70 0.34 12.26
N THR A 146 3.54 0.98 12.42
CA THR A 146 3.25 2.29 11.81
C THR A 146 2.98 3.40 12.84
N GLY A 147 2.70 3.03 14.08
CA GLY A 147 2.37 3.93 15.18
C GLY A 147 0.93 4.45 15.17
N SER A 148 0.71 5.58 15.85
CA SER A 148 -0.61 6.17 16.09
C SER A 148 -1.32 6.66 14.82
N ALA A 149 -0.57 6.94 13.75
CA ALA A 149 -1.13 7.32 12.46
C ALA A 149 -2.08 6.26 11.89
N ALA A 150 -1.76 4.97 12.06
CA ALA A 150 -2.60 3.87 11.57
C ALA A 150 -3.94 3.80 12.34
N LEU A 151 -3.90 4.00 13.65
CA LEU A 151 -5.11 4.04 14.47
C LEU A 151 -5.99 5.25 14.13
N LYS A 152 -5.38 6.43 13.95
CA LYS A 152 -6.10 7.66 13.53
C LYS A 152 -6.73 7.50 12.14
N ALA A 153 -6.02 6.87 11.21
CA ALA A 153 -6.54 6.57 9.88
C ALA A 153 -7.76 5.64 9.95
N GLU A 154 -7.68 4.57 10.76
CA GLU A 154 -8.77 3.61 10.94
C GLU A 154 -9.99 4.23 11.65
N LEU A 155 -9.78 5.11 12.64
CA LEU A 155 -10.86 5.85 13.30
C LEU A 155 -11.59 6.78 12.32
N LYS A 156 -10.83 7.44 11.43
CA LYS A 156 -11.41 8.35 10.43
C LYS A 156 -12.13 7.60 9.31
N HIS A 157 -11.57 6.47 8.86
CA HIS A 157 -12.08 5.68 7.75
C HIS A 157 -12.14 4.20 8.12
N PRO A 158 -13.18 3.75 8.83
CA PRO A 158 -13.19 2.41 9.40
C PRO A 158 -13.19 1.30 8.34
N GLY A 159 -12.27 0.35 8.47
CA GLY A 159 -11.98 -0.75 7.54
C GLY A 159 -11.08 -0.37 6.36
N VAL A 160 -10.90 0.93 6.10
CA VAL A 160 -10.17 1.44 4.93
C VAL A 160 -8.83 2.06 5.34
N GLY A 161 -8.81 2.79 6.45
CA GLY A 161 -7.61 3.43 6.99
C GLY A 161 -6.56 2.42 7.42
N GLY A 162 -6.98 1.36 8.15
CA GLY A 162 -6.12 0.23 8.48
C GLY A 162 -5.57 -0.46 7.24
N LEU A 163 -6.42 -0.73 6.24
CA LEU A 163 -6.02 -1.36 4.98
C LEU A 163 -4.95 -0.54 4.22
N LEU A 164 -5.10 0.78 4.17
CA LEU A 164 -4.11 1.68 3.56
C LEU A 164 -2.80 1.68 4.35
N ALA A 165 -2.85 1.70 5.67
CA ALA A 165 -1.66 1.62 6.52
C ALA A 165 -0.94 0.28 6.35
N THR A 166 -1.67 -0.84 6.25
CA THR A 166 -1.08 -2.17 6.04
C THR A 166 -0.39 -2.28 4.68
N LYS A 167 -1.01 -1.74 3.61
CA LYS A 167 -0.45 -1.85 2.24
C LYS A 167 0.67 -0.85 1.99
N LEU A 168 0.51 0.40 2.43
CA LEU A 168 1.41 1.51 2.06
C LEU A 168 2.30 1.99 3.22
N GLY A 169 2.17 1.41 4.42
CA GLY A 169 2.96 1.78 5.60
C GLY A 169 2.54 3.12 6.20
N SER A 170 3.52 3.81 6.81
CA SER A 170 3.33 5.11 7.48
C SER A 170 2.82 6.20 6.55
N GLU A 171 3.33 6.27 5.32
CA GLU A 171 2.88 7.23 4.33
C GLU A 171 1.40 7.04 3.98
N GLY A 172 0.94 5.78 3.89
CA GLY A 172 -0.46 5.44 3.67
C GLY A 172 -1.36 5.85 4.84
N ALA A 173 -0.91 5.57 6.06
CA ALA A 173 -1.62 5.93 7.28
C ALA A 173 -1.77 7.46 7.39
N GLU A 174 -0.68 8.21 7.24
CA GLU A 174 -0.70 9.67 7.25
C GLU A 174 -1.59 10.24 6.16
N LEU A 175 -1.51 9.71 4.94
CA LEU A 175 -2.33 10.15 3.83
C LEU A 175 -3.81 9.92 4.10
N ALA A 176 -4.19 8.75 4.62
CA ALA A 176 -5.57 8.43 4.97
C ALA A 176 -6.16 9.42 5.99
N THR A 177 -5.38 9.93 6.94
CA THR A 177 -5.87 10.95 7.89
C THR A 177 -6.24 12.29 7.21
N LYS A 178 -5.76 12.55 5.99
CA LYS A 178 -6.00 13.80 5.25
C LYS A 178 -7.08 13.68 4.16
N LEU A 179 -7.37 12.46 3.71
CA LEU A 179 -8.35 12.21 2.67
C LEU A 179 -9.80 12.29 3.16
N THR A 180 -10.73 12.49 2.23
CA THR A 180 -12.15 12.21 2.47
C THR A 180 -12.41 10.71 2.40
N SER A 181 -13.55 10.24 2.91
CA SER A 181 -13.89 8.81 2.90
C SER A 181 -13.93 8.23 1.49
N ASP A 182 -14.51 8.94 0.52
CA ASP A 182 -14.57 8.50 -0.87
C ASP A 182 -13.17 8.39 -1.50
N GLN A 183 -12.29 9.35 -1.19
CA GLN A 183 -10.91 9.33 -1.67
C GLN A 183 -10.11 8.19 -1.05
N ALA A 184 -10.26 7.94 0.25
CA ALA A 184 -9.62 6.82 0.93
C ALA A 184 -10.10 5.47 0.36
N ILE A 185 -11.41 5.32 0.10
CA ILE A 185 -11.98 4.12 -0.53
C ILE A 185 -11.44 3.93 -1.94
N ALA A 186 -11.42 4.99 -2.76
CA ALA A 186 -10.88 4.93 -4.10
C ALA A 186 -9.40 4.54 -4.10
N LEU A 187 -8.61 5.13 -3.21
CA LEU A 187 -7.18 4.80 -3.06
C LEU A 187 -6.98 3.35 -2.61
N ALA A 188 -7.76 2.89 -1.62
CA ALA A 188 -7.64 1.55 -1.05
C ALA A 188 -7.95 0.44 -2.06
N ARG A 189 -8.93 0.68 -2.97
CA ARG A 189 -9.23 -0.24 -4.09
C ARG A 189 -8.04 -0.46 -5.01
N HIS A 190 -7.14 0.51 -5.11
CA HIS A 190 -5.93 0.43 -5.93
C HIS A 190 -4.65 0.25 -5.10
N GLY A 191 -4.78 -0.01 -3.79
CA GLY A 191 -3.64 -0.15 -2.89
C GLY A 191 -2.64 -1.21 -3.37
N ASP A 192 -3.12 -2.36 -3.86
CA ASP A 192 -2.24 -3.45 -4.33
C ASP A 192 -1.43 -3.06 -5.57
N ASP A 193 -1.99 -2.22 -6.44
CA ASP A 193 -1.28 -1.73 -7.61
C ASP A 193 -0.23 -0.67 -7.23
N LEU A 194 -0.49 0.13 -6.19
CA LEU A 194 0.47 1.08 -5.64
C LEU A 194 1.66 0.40 -4.96
N VAL A 195 1.44 -0.75 -4.30
CA VAL A 195 2.52 -1.53 -3.69
C VAL A 195 3.48 -2.09 -4.75
N LYS A 196 2.96 -2.46 -5.93
CA LYS A 196 3.78 -2.95 -7.06
C LYS A 196 4.67 -1.88 -7.69
N LEU A 197 4.40 -0.59 -7.43
CA LEU A 197 5.24 0.50 -7.92
C LEU A 197 6.60 0.49 -7.20
N THR A 198 7.63 0.98 -7.90
CA THR A 198 8.91 1.29 -7.24
C THR A 198 8.69 2.33 -6.14
N ALA A 199 9.53 2.33 -5.10
CA ALA A 199 9.38 3.26 -3.98
C ALA A 199 9.32 4.74 -4.43
N SER A 200 10.13 5.11 -5.44
CA SER A 200 10.11 6.45 -6.04
C SER A 200 8.79 6.79 -6.72
N GLN A 201 8.26 5.89 -7.56
CA GLN A 201 6.97 6.08 -8.24
C GLN A 201 5.81 6.14 -7.26
N ARG A 202 5.79 5.25 -6.27
CA ARG A 202 4.79 5.25 -5.21
C ARG A 202 4.80 6.60 -4.48
N GLN A 203 5.98 7.07 -4.07
CA GLN A 203 6.08 8.36 -3.37
C GLN A 203 5.63 9.54 -4.23
N GLY A 204 5.93 9.54 -5.54
CA GLY A 204 5.41 10.54 -6.48
C GLY A 204 3.88 10.52 -6.58
N VAL A 205 3.26 9.35 -6.60
CA VAL A 205 1.79 9.25 -6.60
C VAL A 205 1.22 9.71 -5.26
N LEU A 206 1.80 9.28 -4.13
CA LEU A 206 1.32 9.66 -2.80
C LEU A 206 1.48 11.16 -2.54
N SER A 207 2.54 11.80 -3.03
CA SER A 207 2.72 13.24 -2.91
C SER A 207 1.70 14.02 -3.73
N LEU A 208 1.37 13.55 -4.94
CA LEU A 208 0.29 14.13 -5.76
C LEU A 208 -1.08 13.95 -5.10
N VAL A 209 -1.37 12.79 -4.52
CA VAL A 209 -2.62 12.58 -3.78
C VAL A 209 -2.67 13.46 -2.52
N LYS A 210 -1.54 13.66 -1.83
CA LYS A 210 -1.45 14.51 -0.65
C LYS A 210 -1.70 15.98 -0.97
N ASN A 211 -1.18 16.46 -2.11
CA ASN A 211 -1.27 17.87 -2.50
C ASN A 211 -2.55 18.19 -3.28
N ASP A 212 -3.07 17.24 -4.06
CA ASP A 212 -4.18 17.46 -5.00
C ASP A 212 -5.17 16.27 -5.02
N GLY A 213 -5.51 15.78 -3.82
CA GLY A 213 -6.29 14.55 -3.63
C GLY A 213 -7.65 14.53 -4.34
N GLN A 214 -8.32 15.68 -4.50
CA GLN A 214 -9.56 15.77 -5.26
C GLN A 214 -9.33 15.52 -6.76
N ARG A 215 -8.33 16.18 -7.35
CA ARG A 215 -8.01 16.00 -8.77
C ARG A 215 -7.53 14.58 -9.04
N MET A 216 -6.71 14.01 -8.16
CA MET A 216 -6.21 12.65 -8.34
C MET A 216 -7.31 11.60 -8.17
N ALA A 217 -8.19 11.73 -7.17
CA ALA A 217 -9.31 10.80 -7.03
C ALA A 217 -10.29 10.88 -8.22
N ALA A 218 -10.60 12.09 -8.70
CA ALA A 218 -11.42 12.28 -9.90
C ALA A 218 -10.75 11.71 -11.16
N PHE A 219 -9.42 11.86 -11.26
CA PHE A 219 -8.63 11.27 -12.34
C PHE A 219 -8.67 9.75 -12.31
N MET A 220 -8.42 9.13 -11.15
CA MET A 220 -8.49 7.68 -10.97
C MET A 220 -9.87 7.13 -11.31
N GLY A 221 -10.94 7.79 -10.83
CA GLY A 221 -12.32 7.40 -11.15
C GLY A 221 -12.62 7.43 -12.66
N ARG A 222 -12.29 8.52 -13.35
CA ARG A 222 -12.47 8.64 -14.81
C ARG A 222 -11.62 7.66 -15.60
N PHE A 223 -10.38 7.46 -15.18
CA PHE A 223 -9.46 6.55 -15.85
C PHE A 223 -9.96 5.10 -15.82
N VAL A 224 -10.39 4.62 -14.64
CA VAL A 224 -10.95 3.27 -14.48
C VAL A 224 -12.21 3.11 -15.33
N GLN A 225 -13.08 4.12 -15.36
CA GLN A 225 -14.29 4.11 -16.18
C GLN A 225 -13.97 4.04 -17.69
N GLN A 226 -12.94 4.76 -18.14
CA GLN A 226 -12.54 4.81 -19.55
C GLN A 226 -11.67 3.62 -19.98
N ASN A 227 -11.02 2.94 -19.04
CA ASN A 227 -10.07 1.87 -19.32
C ASN A 227 -10.30 0.64 -18.42
N PRO A 228 -11.48 0.00 -18.47
CA PRO A 228 -11.74 -1.19 -17.68
C PRO A 228 -10.73 -2.30 -18.02
N GLY A 229 -10.06 -2.83 -16.99
CA GLY A 229 -9.07 -3.92 -17.14
C GLY A 229 -7.64 -3.49 -17.49
N LYS A 230 -7.36 -2.19 -17.70
CA LYS A 230 -5.98 -1.70 -17.82
C LYS A 230 -5.46 -1.27 -16.46
N THR A 231 -4.28 -1.75 -16.08
CA THR A 231 -3.64 -1.38 -14.81
C THR A 231 -3.18 0.08 -14.86
N LEU A 232 -3.28 0.79 -13.72
CA LEU A 232 -2.87 2.20 -13.55
C LEU A 232 -1.38 2.47 -13.89
N PHE A 233 -0.60 1.40 -14.08
CA PHE A 233 0.85 1.40 -14.29
C PHE A 233 1.31 2.26 -15.48
N THR A 234 0.62 2.20 -16.61
CA THR A 234 1.02 2.97 -17.81
C THR A 234 0.82 4.47 -17.62
N VAL A 235 -0.15 4.84 -16.79
CA VAL A 235 -0.54 6.24 -16.63
C VAL A 235 0.16 6.90 -15.46
N ALA A 236 0.43 6.21 -14.33
CA ALA A 236 1.29 6.76 -13.29
C ALA A 236 2.70 7.10 -13.82
N ALA A 237 3.25 6.28 -14.72
CA ALA A 237 4.47 6.61 -15.43
C ALA A 237 4.30 7.87 -16.28
N THR A 238 3.20 7.99 -17.02
CA THR A 238 2.91 9.16 -17.87
C THR A 238 2.59 10.41 -17.06
N THR A 239 1.87 10.32 -15.94
CA THR A 239 1.51 11.45 -15.08
C THR A 239 2.65 11.88 -14.18
N VAL A 240 3.55 11.01 -13.74
CA VAL A 240 4.81 11.44 -13.10
C VAL A 240 5.68 12.18 -14.12
N ILE A 241 5.71 11.71 -15.37
CA ILE A 241 6.40 12.41 -16.47
C ILE A 241 5.70 13.74 -16.84
N LEU A 242 4.37 13.84 -16.71
CA LEU A 242 3.59 15.04 -17.04
C LEU A 242 3.32 16.00 -15.87
N ALA A 243 3.48 15.56 -14.61
CA ALA A 243 3.27 16.39 -13.42
C ALA A 243 4.54 17.12 -12.97
N GLU A 244 5.71 16.67 -13.43
CA GLU A 244 6.95 17.46 -13.42
C GLU A 244 7.40 17.81 -14.85
N PRO A 245 6.54 18.42 -15.69
CA PRO A 245 6.91 18.73 -17.05
C PRO A 245 8.05 19.76 -17.04
N GLU A 246 8.09 20.68 -16.08
CA GLU A 246 9.13 21.72 -16.00
C GLU A 246 10.50 21.18 -15.54
N ARG A 247 10.54 20.05 -14.85
CA ARG A 247 11.80 19.43 -14.42
C ARG A 247 12.41 18.54 -15.51
N ILE A 248 11.57 17.97 -16.38
CA ILE A 248 11.99 17.12 -17.50
C ILE A 248 12.11 17.91 -18.82
N LEU A 249 11.22 18.88 -19.06
CA LEU A 249 11.13 19.72 -20.26
C LEU A 249 11.70 21.14 -20.07
N GLY A 250 12.08 21.53 -18.84
CA GLY A 250 12.72 22.82 -18.54
C GLY A 250 11.72 23.95 -18.29
N GLY A 251 11.61 24.40 -17.03
CA GLY A 251 10.97 25.65 -16.63
C GLY A 251 12.02 26.70 -16.28
N GLY A 252 11.89 27.90 -16.85
CA GLY A 252 12.81 29.01 -16.64
C GLY A 252 12.58 29.70 -15.29
N THR A 253 13.66 29.90 -14.52
CA THR A 253 13.59 30.64 -13.25
C THR A 253 14.16 32.04 -13.47
N ILE A 254 13.42 33.08 -13.08
CA ILE A 254 13.92 34.46 -13.14
C ILE A 254 14.85 34.65 -11.94
N ALA A 255 16.16 34.75 -12.19
CA ALA A 255 17.10 35.21 -11.18
C ALA A 255 17.55 36.63 -11.52
N TYR A 256 17.87 37.40 -10.48
CA TYR A 256 18.36 38.76 -10.66
C TYR A 256 19.89 38.72 -10.65
N ASP A 257 20.52 39.38 -11.63
CA ASP A 257 21.97 39.54 -11.66
C ASP A 257 22.47 40.48 -10.56
N ALA A 258 23.79 40.65 -10.45
CA ALA A 258 24.40 41.49 -9.42
C ALA A 258 23.98 42.97 -9.51
N ASP A 259 23.43 43.40 -10.65
CA ASP A 259 22.95 44.76 -10.91
C ASP A 259 21.43 44.88 -10.76
N GLY A 260 20.75 43.79 -10.35
CA GLY A 260 19.32 43.76 -10.08
C GLY A 260 18.43 43.64 -11.31
N ASN A 261 18.98 43.31 -12.49
CA ASN A 261 18.18 43.09 -13.68
C ASN A 261 17.65 41.64 -13.72
N PRO A 262 16.38 41.42 -14.09
CA PRO A 262 15.85 40.07 -14.24
C PRO A 262 16.52 39.39 -15.45
N VAL A 263 17.35 38.39 -15.19
CA VAL A 263 17.93 37.54 -16.23
C VAL A 263 17.19 36.21 -16.21
N LEU A 264 16.62 35.85 -17.35
CA LEU A 264 15.97 34.55 -17.53
C LEU A 264 17.05 33.47 -17.52
N LEU A 265 17.20 32.76 -16.41
CA LEU A 265 18.01 31.56 -16.37
C LEU A 265 17.13 30.40 -16.81
N GLU A 266 17.24 30.06 -18.09
CA GLU A 266 16.73 28.80 -18.62
C GLU A 266 17.47 27.67 -17.92
N THR A 267 16.87 27.13 -16.87
CA THR A 267 17.30 25.90 -16.24
C THR A 267 17.07 24.76 -17.23
N THR A 268 18.08 24.49 -18.04
CA THR A 268 18.11 23.37 -18.99
C THR A 268 17.83 22.08 -18.23
N GLY A 269 16.71 21.44 -18.56
CA GLY A 269 16.24 20.21 -17.92
C GLY A 269 17.27 19.08 -18.08
N LEU A 270 17.09 18.01 -17.30
CA LEU A 270 17.96 16.82 -17.37
C LEU A 270 18.07 16.24 -18.80
N ALA A 271 17.03 16.38 -19.61
CA ALA A 271 17.05 15.98 -21.03
C ALA A 271 18.00 16.82 -21.88
N ASP A 272 18.15 18.11 -21.58
CA ASP A 272 19.02 19.01 -22.33
C ASP A 272 20.48 18.94 -21.85
N ARG A 273 20.70 18.58 -20.57
CA ARG A 273 22.05 18.22 -20.09
C ARG A 273 22.51 16.87 -20.63
N THR A 274 21.65 15.87 -20.81
CA THR A 274 22.05 14.62 -21.47
C THR A 274 22.16 14.75 -22.99
N LEU A 275 21.43 15.67 -23.62
CA LEU A 275 21.61 15.98 -25.04
C LEU A 275 22.86 16.82 -25.31
N ASN A 276 23.20 17.80 -24.47
CA ASN A 276 24.38 18.65 -24.70
C ASN A 276 25.69 18.07 -24.15
N LEU A 277 25.70 17.34 -23.02
CA LEU A 277 26.87 16.52 -22.63
C LEU A 277 26.97 15.23 -23.49
N GLY A 278 25.87 14.84 -24.13
CA GLY A 278 25.83 13.76 -25.11
C GLY A 278 26.37 14.20 -26.46
N ALA A 279 26.06 15.40 -26.97
CA ALA A 279 26.44 15.81 -28.32
C ALA A 279 27.96 15.73 -28.58
N ASP A 280 28.80 16.08 -27.60
CA ASP A 280 30.26 16.06 -27.77
C ASP A 280 30.90 14.70 -27.46
N ALA A 281 30.25 13.84 -26.65
CA ALA A 281 30.78 12.50 -26.29
C ALA A 281 30.15 11.34 -27.09
N VAL A 282 28.98 11.55 -27.69
CA VAL A 282 28.16 10.52 -28.36
C VAL A 282 28.47 10.48 -29.86
N GLY A 283 29.05 11.52 -30.47
CA GLY A 283 29.51 11.49 -31.86
C GLY A 283 30.40 10.29 -32.23
N GLN A 284 31.12 9.69 -31.27
CA GLN A 284 31.92 8.47 -31.51
C GLN A 284 31.23 7.15 -31.14
N VAL A 285 30.12 7.16 -30.38
CA VAL A 285 29.44 5.93 -29.91
C VAL A 285 28.10 5.70 -30.64
N THR A 286 27.39 6.74 -31.08
CA THR A 286 26.09 6.59 -31.78
C THR A 286 26.22 5.93 -33.14
N ASP A 287 27.22 6.29 -33.95
CA ASP A 287 27.33 5.80 -35.32
C ASP A 287 27.62 4.30 -35.40
N ARG A 288 28.27 3.72 -34.39
CA ARG A 288 28.57 2.28 -34.36
C ARG A 288 27.53 1.42 -33.66
N PHE A 289 26.77 1.96 -32.70
CA PHE A 289 25.84 1.14 -31.90
C PHE A 289 24.36 1.36 -32.24
N LEU A 290 23.91 2.58 -32.54
CA LEU A 290 22.49 2.81 -32.80
C LEU A 290 22.08 2.40 -34.21
N GLN A 291 22.95 2.60 -35.20
CA GLN A 291 22.65 2.26 -36.59
C GLN A 291 22.33 0.76 -36.80
N PRO A 292 23.12 -0.21 -36.29
CA PRO A 292 22.76 -1.63 -36.43
C PRO A 292 21.49 -2.00 -35.65
N LEU A 293 21.27 -1.39 -34.49
CA LEU A 293 20.09 -1.66 -33.66
C LEU A 293 18.80 -1.16 -34.33
N PHE A 294 18.88 0.00 -35.00
CA PHE A 294 17.80 0.54 -35.81
C PHE A 294 17.49 -0.36 -37.02
N TYR A 295 18.51 -0.86 -37.72
CA TYR A 295 18.28 -1.81 -38.82
C TYR A 295 17.66 -3.13 -38.34
N VAL A 296 18.08 -3.66 -37.20
CA VAL A 296 17.47 -4.87 -36.61
C VAL A 296 16.00 -4.61 -36.25
N ALA A 297 15.69 -3.45 -35.67
CA ALA A 297 14.31 -3.07 -35.36
C ALA A 297 13.45 -2.92 -36.63
N MET A 298 14.00 -2.31 -37.68
CA MET A 298 13.32 -2.18 -38.98
C MET A 298 13.05 -3.53 -39.63
N VAL A 299 14.04 -4.43 -39.66
CA VAL A 299 13.86 -5.80 -40.18
C VAL A 299 12.79 -6.54 -39.38
N PHE A 300 12.82 -6.42 -38.05
CA PHE A 300 11.81 -7.02 -37.19
C PHE A 300 10.39 -6.51 -37.50
N LEU A 301 10.22 -5.20 -37.67
CA LEU A 301 8.93 -4.60 -38.02
C LEU A 301 8.42 -5.07 -39.39
N VAL A 302 9.30 -5.18 -40.39
CA VAL A 302 8.93 -5.66 -41.74
C VAL A 302 8.51 -7.12 -41.70
N VAL A 303 9.25 -7.98 -41.00
CA VAL A 303 8.92 -9.40 -40.84
C VAL A 303 7.60 -9.57 -40.09
N PHE A 304 7.40 -8.81 -39.01
CA PHE A 304 6.19 -8.85 -38.22
C PHE A 304 4.97 -8.39 -39.03
N ALA A 305 5.07 -7.27 -39.75
CA ALA A 305 4.00 -6.77 -40.61
C ALA A 305 3.65 -7.76 -41.73
N SER A 306 4.66 -8.41 -42.32
CA SER A 306 4.49 -9.42 -43.36
C SER A 306 3.77 -10.67 -42.82
N ALA A 307 4.17 -11.15 -41.64
CA ALA A 307 3.52 -12.29 -40.96
C ALA A 307 2.06 -11.97 -40.60
N TRP A 308 1.79 -10.75 -40.12
CA TRP A 308 0.42 -10.28 -39.85
C TRP A 308 -0.43 -10.26 -41.12
N MET A 309 0.10 -9.70 -42.21
CA MET A 309 -0.59 -9.66 -43.51
C MET A 309 -0.94 -11.06 -44.01
N LEU A 310 -0.01 -12.01 -43.93
CA LEU A 310 -0.24 -13.42 -44.30
C LEU A 310 -1.32 -14.06 -43.43
N MET A 311 -1.30 -13.82 -42.12
CA MET A 311 -2.32 -14.32 -41.20
C MET A 311 -3.70 -13.76 -41.53
N LYS A 312 -3.81 -12.48 -41.89
CA LYS A 312 -5.07 -11.85 -42.30
C LYS A 312 -5.58 -12.39 -43.64
N LEU A 313 -4.71 -12.56 -44.62
CA LEU A 313 -5.04 -13.17 -45.91
C LEU A 313 -5.55 -14.60 -45.74
N TRP A 314 -4.90 -15.40 -44.89
CA TRP A 314 -5.34 -16.75 -44.57
C TRP A 314 -6.73 -16.76 -43.90
N HIS A 315 -7.00 -15.82 -42.99
CA HIS A 315 -8.31 -15.70 -42.35
C HIS A 315 -9.42 -15.35 -43.34
N ILE A 316 -9.15 -14.45 -44.28
CA ILE A 316 -10.11 -14.08 -45.34
C ILE A 316 -10.37 -15.29 -46.25
N HIS A 317 -9.31 -15.99 -46.66
CA HIS A 317 -9.44 -17.18 -47.51
C HIS A 317 -10.25 -18.28 -46.81
N ARG A 318 -9.95 -18.57 -45.54
CA ARG A 318 -10.70 -19.56 -44.75
C ARG A 318 -12.18 -19.18 -44.62
N ARG A 319 -12.49 -17.90 -44.44
CA ARG A 319 -13.87 -17.41 -44.39
C ARG A 319 -14.59 -17.62 -45.73
N GLN A 320 -13.90 -17.34 -46.85
CA GLN A 320 -14.47 -17.58 -48.18
C GLN A 320 -14.74 -19.08 -48.41
N SER A 321 -13.80 -19.96 -48.07
CA SER A 321 -13.99 -21.42 -48.24
C SER A 321 -15.20 -21.94 -47.46
N GLN A 322 -15.45 -21.41 -46.26
CA GLN A 322 -16.64 -21.78 -45.47
C GLN A 322 -17.95 -21.32 -46.14
N LEU A 323 -17.96 -20.12 -46.72
CA LEU A 323 -19.13 -19.61 -47.43
C LEU A 323 -19.43 -20.43 -48.69
N THR A 324 -18.41 -20.85 -49.45
CA THR A 324 -18.61 -21.72 -50.63
C THR A 324 -19.15 -23.08 -50.24
N GLN A 325 -18.68 -23.67 -49.14
CA GLN A 325 -19.19 -24.95 -48.64
C GLN A 325 -20.66 -24.83 -48.19
N GLN A 326 -21.02 -23.74 -47.50
CA GLN A 326 -22.40 -23.48 -47.11
C GLN A 326 -23.32 -23.29 -48.32
N ALA A 327 -22.85 -22.58 -49.35
CA ALA A 327 -23.60 -22.41 -50.60
C ALA A 327 -23.86 -23.75 -51.30
N LEU A 328 -22.85 -24.62 -51.42
CA LEU A 328 -22.99 -25.94 -52.01
C LEU A 328 -23.91 -26.87 -51.21
N GLN A 329 -23.85 -26.82 -49.88
CA GLN A 329 -24.79 -27.58 -49.04
C GLN A 329 -26.22 -27.07 -49.20
N SER A 330 -26.42 -25.75 -49.28
CA SER A 330 -27.75 -25.17 -49.48
C SER A 330 -28.35 -25.53 -50.82
N SER A 331 -27.58 -25.54 -51.92
CA SER A 331 -28.06 -25.96 -53.23
C SER A 331 -28.42 -27.44 -53.27
N ALA A 332 -27.60 -28.31 -52.66
CA ALA A 332 -27.88 -29.74 -52.56
C ALA A 332 -29.18 -30.02 -51.78
N VAL A 333 -29.49 -29.24 -50.74
CA VAL A 333 -30.75 -29.35 -49.99
C VAL A 333 -31.93 -28.92 -50.86
N VAL A 334 -31.81 -27.82 -51.60
CA VAL A 334 -32.87 -27.34 -52.51
C VAL A 334 -33.16 -28.36 -53.62
N ASP A 335 -32.12 -28.96 -54.19
CA ASP A 335 -32.26 -30.00 -55.22
C ASP A 335 -32.94 -31.27 -54.66
N ALA A 336 -32.56 -31.70 -53.45
CA ALA A 336 -33.17 -32.85 -52.79
C ALA A 336 -34.66 -32.61 -52.45
N VAL A 337 -35.01 -31.41 -51.99
CA VAL A 337 -36.41 -31.02 -51.72
C VAL A 337 -37.22 -30.99 -53.01
N SER A 338 -36.65 -30.45 -54.09
CA SER A 338 -37.29 -30.38 -55.41
C SER A 338 -37.53 -31.78 -56.01
N ALA A 339 -36.55 -32.68 -55.88
CA ALA A 339 -36.68 -34.07 -56.32
C ALA A 339 -37.77 -34.82 -55.52
N LYS A 340 -37.81 -34.64 -54.19
CA LYS A 340 -38.82 -35.25 -53.33
C LYS A 340 -40.23 -34.76 -53.66
N LYS A 341 -40.38 -33.47 -53.98
CA LYS A 341 -41.67 -32.90 -54.41
C LYS A 341 -42.13 -33.52 -55.73
N LYS A 342 -41.24 -33.62 -56.72
CA LYS A 342 -41.54 -34.24 -58.01
C LYS A 342 -41.99 -35.71 -57.87
N SER A 343 -41.33 -36.49 -57.02
CA SER A 343 -41.75 -37.89 -56.77
C SER A 343 -43.10 -38.01 -56.05
N ALA A 344 -43.49 -37.01 -55.26
CA ALA A 344 -44.80 -37.00 -54.61
C ALA A 344 -45.91 -36.70 -55.63
N ASP A 345 -45.69 -35.69 -56.49
CA ASP A 345 -46.64 -35.32 -57.55
C ASP A 345 -46.84 -36.48 -58.57
N ASP A 346 -45.75 -37.19 -58.93
CA ASP A 346 -45.83 -38.35 -59.83
C ASP A 346 -46.57 -39.55 -59.20
N SER A 347 -46.58 -39.67 -57.86
CA SER A 347 -47.30 -40.74 -57.14
C SER A 347 -48.79 -40.48 -56.95
N GLU A 348 -49.22 -39.21 -57.04
CA GLU A 348 -50.63 -38.82 -56.93
C GLU A 348 -51.36 -38.88 -58.29
N ALA A 349 -50.60 -38.89 -59.39
CA ALA A 349 -51.12 -38.99 -60.75
C ALA A 349 -51.26 -40.44 -61.28
N ALA A 350 -50.78 -41.44 -60.54
CA ALA A 350 -50.83 -42.87 -60.89
C ALA A 350 -51.94 -43.60 -60.11
#